data_AF-A0A553BUF2-F1
#
_entry.id   AF-A0A553BUF2-F1
#
_cell.length_a   1.000
_cell.length_b   1.000
_cell.length_c   1.000
_cell.angle_alpha   90.00
_cell.angle_beta   90.00
_cell.angle_gamma   90.00
#
_symmetry.space_group_name_H-M   'P 1'
#
loop_
_entity.id
_entity.type
_entity.pdbx_description
1 polymer ?
#
loop_
_entity_poly.entity_id
_entity_poly.type
_entity_poly.pdbx_seq_one_letter_code
_entity_poly.pdbx_strand_id
1 'polypeptide(L)'
;MNVIFIIIGMNVLILFLFDKSKLDNKEWFFKLLILNMILFLIALICFCIGFAKNTAVNSLFIPLIAQFVYYVLSKLFYLKYERNSVDTFWTMDKSLFIDGWFNFIFWLISVLLFLFVL
;
A
#
# COMPACT_ATOMS: atom_id res chain seq x y z
N MET A 1 20.74 -4.49 -6.13
CA MET A 1 20.02 -3.34 -6.72
C MET A 1 18.53 -3.59 -6.85
N ASN A 2 18.08 -4.70 -7.46
CA ASN A 2 16.65 -4.99 -7.65
C ASN A 2 15.84 -5.11 -6.34
N VAL A 3 16.39 -5.73 -5.30
CA VAL A 3 15.71 -5.91 -3.99
C VAL A 3 15.38 -4.58 -3.31
N ILE A 4 16.21 -3.54 -3.50
CA ILE A 4 15.99 -2.22 -2.90
C ILE A 4 14.71 -1.59 -3.45
N PHE A 5 14.49 -1.65 -4.76
CA PHE A 5 13.27 -1.13 -5.38
C PHE A 5 12.01 -1.88 -4.92
N ILE A 6 12.12 -3.20 -4.71
CA ILE A 6 11.03 -4.02 -4.16
C ILE A 6 10.70 -3.55 -2.74
N ILE A 7 11.69 -3.45 -1.86
CA ILE A 7 11.48 -3.01 -0.46
C ILE A 7 10.88 -1.59 -0.41
N ILE A 8 11.41 -0.66 -1.22
CA ILE A 8 10.86 0.70 -1.32
C ILE A 8 9.42 0.67 -1.84
N GLY A 9 9.14 -0.16 -2.84
CA GLY A 9 7.79 -0.35 -3.36
C GLY A 9 6.82 -0.88 -2.31
N MET A 10 7.31 -1.70 -1.38
CA MET A 10 6.48 -2.32 -0.33
C MET A 10 6.17 -1.37 0.82
N ASN A 11 6.59 -0.09 0.76
CA ASN A 11 6.46 0.86 1.87
C ASN A 11 5.04 0.96 2.44
N VAL A 12 4.00 0.99 1.60
CA VAL A 12 2.59 1.08 2.05
C VAL A 12 2.17 -0.22 2.73
N LEU A 13 2.56 -1.37 2.19
CA LEU A 13 2.27 -2.67 2.80
C LEU A 13 2.99 -2.82 4.14
N ILE A 14 4.25 -2.39 4.23
CA ILE A 14 5.04 -2.40 5.47
C ILE A 14 4.38 -1.48 6.51
N LEU A 15 4.03 -0.24 6.13
CA LEU A 15 3.32 0.68 7.01
C LEU A 15 1.99 0.11 7.46
N PHE A 16 1.22 -0.49 6.57
CA PHE A 16 -0.04 -1.14 6.91
C PHE A 16 0.15 -2.27 7.93
N LEU A 17 1.16 -3.13 7.74
CA LEU A 17 1.42 -4.27 8.62
C LEU A 17 1.86 -3.83 10.02
N PHE A 18 2.73 -2.82 10.12
CA PHE A 18 3.40 -2.48 11.38
C PHE A 18 2.90 -1.20 12.06
N ASP A 19 2.42 -0.22 11.30
CA ASP A 19 2.03 1.10 11.82
C ASP A 19 0.91 1.74 10.99
N LYS A 20 -0.22 1.02 10.93
CA LYS A 20 -1.43 1.44 10.23
C LYS A 20 -1.92 2.84 10.64
N SER A 21 -1.64 3.25 11.89
CA SER A 21 -2.00 4.57 12.40
C SER A 21 -1.48 5.72 11.52
N LYS A 22 -0.33 5.53 10.85
CA LYS A 22 0.22 6.50 9.90
C LYS A 22 -0.57 6.60 8.60
N LEU A 23 -1.23 5.53 8.17
CA LEU A 23 -2.12 5.55 7.00
C LEU A 23 -3.47 6.19 7.33
N ASP A 24 -3.91 6.11 8.58
CA ASP A 24 -5.15 6.75 9.04
C ASP A 24 -4.94 8.23 9.43
N ASN A 25 -3.72 8.62 9.78
CA ASN A 25 -3.38 10.00 10.07
C ASN A 25 -3.27 10.82 8.78
N LYS A 26 -4.08 11.88 8.66
CA LYS A 26 -4.15 12.76 7.48
C LYS A 26 -2.79 13.35 7.09
N GLU A 27 -2.00 13.82 8.05
CA GLU A 27 -0.71 14.46 7.78
C GLU A 27 0.30 13.45 7.22
N TRP A 28 0.39 12.28 7.85
CA TRP A 28 1.24 11.19 7.39
C TRP A 28 0.79 10.63 6.05
N PHE A 29 -0.52 10.49 5.84
CA PHE A 29 -1.08 10.06 4.57
C PHE A 29 -0.69 11.01 3.42
N PHE A 30 -0.77 12.33 3.63
CA PHE A 30 -0.34 13.31 2.62
C PHE A 30 1.17 13.26 2.37
N LYS A 31 1.99 13.15 3.42
CA LYS A 31 3.45 12.99 3.28
C LYS A 31 3.80 11.74 2.47
N LEU A 32 3.12 10.63 2.77
CA LEU A 32 3.30 9.37 2.05
C LEU A 32 2.82 9.48 0.59
N LEU A 33 1.73 10.21 0.34
CA LEU A 33 1.22 10.46 -1.02
C LEU A 33 2.25 11.20 -1.86
N ILE A 34 2.87 12.26 -1.32
CA ILE A 34 3.93 13.01 -2.01
C ILE A 34 5.11 12.08 -2.35
N LEU A 35 5.57 11.28 -1.38
CA LEU A 35 6.64 10.31 -1.60
C LEU A 35 6.28 9.31 -2.70
N ASN A 36 5.08 8.73 -2.63
CA ASN A 36 4.62 7.71 -3.57
C ASN A 36 4.40 8.28 -4.98
N MET A 37 3.99 9.54 -5.09
CA MET A 37 3.94 10.26 -6.37
C MET A 37 5.33 10.44 -6.98
N ILE A 38 6.34 10.77 -6.17
CA ILE A 38 7.73 10.89 -6.65
C ILE A 38 8.23 9.53 -7.16
N LEU A 39 8.00 8.45 -6.39
CA LEU A 39 8.38 7.09 -6.80
C LEU A 39 7.70 6.68 -8.10
N PHE A 40 6.41 6.97 -8.25
CA PHE A 40 5.65 6.71 -9.47
C PHE A 40 6.25 7.45 -10.68
N LEU A 41 6.62 8.73 -10.52
CA LEU A 41 7.23 9.51 -11.60
C LEU A 41 8.61 8.97 -11.99
N ILE A 42 9.42 8.54 -11.03
CA ILE A 42 10.72 7.89 -11.29
C ILE A 42 10.49 6.62 -12.13
N ALA A 43 9.54 5.77 -11.71
CA ALA A 43 9.20 4.55 -12.43
C ALA A 43 8.73 4.83 -13.87
N LEU A 44 7.90 5.86 -14.04
CA LEU A 44 7.38 6.29 -15.33
C LEU A 44 8.50 6.78 -16.26
N ILE A 45 9.43 7.58 -15.76
CA ILE A 45 10.59 8.05 -16.53
C ILE A 45 11.45 6.86 -16.96
N CYS A 46 11.76 5.94 -16.04
CA CYS A 46 12.52 4.73 -16.36
C CYS A 46 11.80 3.84 -17.39
N PHE A 47 10.47 3.78 -17.34
CA PHE A 47 9.66 3.05 -18.32
C PHE A 47 9.74 3.70 -19.70
N CYS A 48 9.58 5.02 -19.79
CA CYS A 48 9.66 5.76 -21.06
C CYS A 48 11.05 5.67 -21.72
N ILE A 49 12.13 5.63 -20.93
CA ILE A 49 13.51 5.48 -21.44
C ILE A 49 13.81 4.02 -21.85
N GLY A 50 12.91 3.07 -21.56
CA GLY A 50 13.08 1.65 -21.87
C GLY A 50 13.94 0.88 -20.87
N PHE A 51 14.37 1.52 -19.78
CA PHE A 51 15.15 0.91 -18.70
C PHE A 51 14.32 -0.04 -17.82
N ALA A 52 12.98 0.07 -17.89
CA ALA A 52 12.05 -0.69 -17.06
C ALA A 52 11.49 -1.99 -17.69
N LYS A 53 11.90 -2.34 -18.92
CA LYS A 53 11.59 -3.66 -19.48
C LYS A 53 12.37 -4.72 -18.69
N ASN A 54 11.68 -5.42 -17.77
CA ASN A 54 12.20 -6.50 -16.92
C ASN A 54 13.10 -6.07 -15.75
N THR A 55 12.81 -4.93 -15.11
CA THR A 55 13.52 -4.55 -13.88
C THR A 55 12.57 -4.36 -12.72
N ALA A 56 13.09 -4.61 -11.50
CA ALA A 56 12.39 -4.36 -10.26
C ALA A 56 12.00 -2.88 -10.06
N VAL A 57 12.39 -1.97 -10.97
CA VAL A 57 11.95 -0.56 -10.95
C VAL A 57 10.43 -0.46 -11.08
N ASN A 58 9.76 -1.41 -11.75
CA ASN A 58 8.31 -1.38 -11.88
C ASN A 58 7.60 -1.46 -10.51
N SER A 59 8.23 -2.03 -9.48
CA SER A 59 7.63 -2.09 -8.13
C SER A 59 7.40 -0.72 -7.52
N LEU A 60 8.04 0.34 -8.03
CA LEU A 60 7.83 1.72 -7.61
C LEU A 60 6.47 2.30 -8.06
N PHE A 61 5.77 1.66 -9.00
CA PHE A 61 4.38 2.00 -9.30
C PHE A 61 3.40 1.57 -8.19
N ILE A 62 3.76 0.52 -7.45
CA ILE A 62 2.86 -0.14 -6.50
C ILE A 62 2.48 0.73 -5.30
N PRO A 63 3.40 1.47 -4.61
CA PRO A 63 3.06 2.30 -3.46
C PRO A 63 1.84 3.20 -3.67
N LEU A 64 1.79 3.90 -4.80
CA LEU A 64 0.72 4.85 -5.08
C LEU A 64 -0.63 4.13 -5.26
N ILE A 65 -0.62 3.01 -5.99
CA ILE A 65 -1.81 2.18 -6.22
C ILE A 65 -2.27 1.56 -4.89
N ALA A 66 -1.36 1.00 -4.10
CA ALA A 66 -1.66 0.42 -2.80
C ALA A 66 -2.24 1.47 -1.83
N GLN A 67 -1.68 2.67 -1.80
CA GLN A 67 -2.22 3.76 -0.97
C GLN A 67 -3.62 4.18 -1.41
N PHE A 68 -3.88 4.23 -2.73
CA PHE A 68 -5.20 4.53 -3.25
C PHE A 68 -6.22 3.42 -2.90
N VAL A 69 -5.84 2.15 -3.07
CA VAL A 69 -6.67 1.01 -2.64
C VAL A 69 -6.97 1.07 -1.15
N TYR A 70 -5.97 1.38 -0.31
CA TYR A 70 -6.16 1.56 1.13
C TYR A 70 -7.22 2.64 1.41
N TYR A 71 -7.09 3.80 0.77
CA TYR A 71 -8.04 4.90 0.93
C TYR A 71 -9.47 4.50 0.55
N VAL A 72 -9.64 3.82 -0.60
CA VAL A 72 -10.96 3.37 -1.06
C VAL A 72 -11.56 2.36 -0.08
N LEU A 73 -10.80 1.34 0.32
CA LEU A 73 -11.28 0.34 1.28
C LEU A 73 -11.60 0.96 2.63
N SER A 74 -10.77 1.87 3.14
CA SER A 74 -10.97 2.53 4.44
C SER A 74 -12.24 3.38 4.41
N LYS A 75 -12.48 4.11 3.31
CA LYS A 75 -13.71 4.88 3.11
C LYS A 75 -14.94 3.99 3.02
N LEU A 76 -14.87 2.87 2.30
CA LEU A 76 -15.96 1.89 2.23
C LEU A 76 -16.26 1.26 3.59
N PHE A 77 -15.22 0.97 4.36
CA PHE A 77 -15.35 0.44 5.71
C PHE A 77 -16.06 1.44 6.63
N TYR A 78 -15.61 2.71 6.63
CA TYR A 78 -16.24 3.77 7.40
C TYR A 78 -17.70 3.99 7.02
N LEU A 79 -18.03 3.98 5.72
CA LEU A 79 -19.42 4.12 5.25
C LEU A 79 -20.33 2.99 5.74
N LYS A 80 -19.79 1.79 5.94
CA LYS A 80 -20.57 0.61 6.35
C LYS A 80 -20.69 0.48 7.87
N TYR A 81 -19.63 0.81 8.60
CA TYR A 81 -19.52 0.53 10.04
C TYR A 81 -19.41 1.78 10.91
N GLU A 82 -19.40 2.98 10.31
CA GLU A 82 -19.30 4.28 10.98
C GLU A 82 -18.10 4.43 11.93
N ARG A 83 -17.09 3.57 11.77
CA ARG A 83 -15.84 3.59 12.52
C ARG A 83 -14.67 3.21 11.62
N ASN A 84 -13.47 3.58 12.02
CA ASN A 84 -12.24 3.10 11.40
C ASN A 84 -11.89 1.70 11.91
N SER A 85 -11.24 0.90 11.07
CA SER A 85 -10.65 -0.36 11.48
C SER A 85 -9.44 -0.09 12.38
N VAL A 86 -9.48 -0.50 13.64
CA VAL A 86 -8.47 -0.11 14.64
C VAL A 86 -7.28 -1.07 14.62
N ASP A 87 -7.55 -2.35 14.34
CA ASP A 87 -6.54 -3.38 14.44
C ASP A 87 -5.55 -3.37 13.27
N THR A 88 -4.27 -3.58 13.59
CA THR A 88 -3.25 -3.97 12.62
C THR A 88 -3.41 -5.45 12.25
N PHE A 89 -2.71 -5.90 11.20
CA PHE A 89 -2.72 -7.32 10.83
C PHE A 89 -2.27 -8.24 11.98
N TRP A 90 -1.34 -7.78 12.83
CA TRP A 90 -0.78 -8.57 13.93
C TRP A 90 -1.60 -8.52 15.22
N THR A 91 -2.29 -7.41 15.47
CA THR A 91 -3.04 -7.18 16.71
C THR A 91 -4.51 -7.58 16.61
N MET A 92 -4.91 -8.14 15.46
CA MET A 92 -6.29 -8.50 15.19
C MET A 92 -6.78 -9.56 16.19
N ASP A 93 -7.79 -9.20 16.98
CA ASP A 93 -8.49 -10.18 17.80
C ASP A 93 -9.37 -11.06 16.89
N LYS A 94 -9.25 -12.39 17.00
CA LYS A 94 -10.02 -13.35 16.20
C LYS A 94 -11.53 -13.23 16.43
N SER A 95 -11.94 -12.61 17.53
CA SER A 95 -13.33 -12.31 17.88
C SER A 95 -13.95 -11.21 17.01
N LEU A 96 -13.16 -10.26 16.50
CA LEU A 96 -13.59 -9.12 15.68
C LEU A 96 -13.34 -9.39 14.19
N PHE A 97 -14.10 -10.33 13.63
CA PHE A 97 -13.99 -10.81 12.24
C PHE A 97 -14.01 -9.70 11.17
N ILE A 98 -14.68 -8.59 11.46
CA ILE A 98 -14.92 -7.49 10.52
C ILE A 98 -13.62 -6.72 10.20
N ASP A 99 -12.80 -6.42 11.21
CA ASP A 99 -11.53 -5.69 11.02
C ASP A 99 -10.50 -6.60 10.34
N GLY A 100 -10.59 -7.91 10.59
CA GLY A 100 -9.79 -8.92 9.90
C GLY A 100 -10.08 -9.06 8.43
N TRP A 101 -11.35 -8.99 8.04
CA TRP A 101 -11.72 -9.05 6.63
C TRP A 101 -11.13 -7.89 5.84
N PHE A 102 -11.19 -6.67 6.41
CA PHE A 102 -10.51 -5.51 5.83
C PHE A 102 -9.00 -5.74 5.71
N ASN A 103 -8.37 -6.18 6.80
CA ASN A 103 -6.92 -6.37 6.83
C ASN A 103 -6.44 -7.46 5.83
N PHE A 104 -7.19 -8.56 5.74
CA PHE A 104 -6.91 -9.66 4.81
C PHE A 104 -7.06 -9.23 3.35
N ILE A 105 -8.12 -8.50 3.02
CA ILE A 105 -8.33 -8.02 1.64
C ILE A 105 -7.24 -7.04 1.23
N PHE A 106 -6.91 -6.08 2.08
CA PHE A 106 -5.86 -5.13 1.75
C PHE A 106 -4.50 -5.81 1.58
N TRP A 107 -4.17 -6.77 2.45
CA TRP A 107 -2.96 -7.56 2.34
C TRP A 107 -2.93 -8.36 1.03
N LEU A 108 -4.03 -9.07 0.70
CA LEU A 108 -4.14 -9.87 -0.52
C LEU A 108 -3.97 -9.02 -1.78
N ILE A 109 -4.66 -7.87 -1.87
CA ILE A 109 -4.54 -6.97 -3.02
C ILE A 109 -3.11 -6.45 -3.14
N SER A 110 -2.49 -6.06 -2.02
CA SER A 110 -1.11 -5.56 -2.00
C SER A 110 -0.12 -6.61 -2.50
N VAL A 111 -0.25 -7.87 -2.06
CA VAL A 111 0.60 -8.98 -2.53
C VAL A 111 0.38 -9.24 -4.03
N LEU A 112 -0.86 -9.26 -4.50
CA LEU A 112 -1.17 -9.44 -5.92
C LEU A 112 -0.57 -8.34 -6.78
N LEU A 113 -0.65 -7.07 -6.36
CA LEU A 113 -0.01 -5.95 -7.06
C LEU A 113 1.51 -6.14 -7.23
N PHE A 114 2.18 -6.72 -6.24
CA PHE A 114 3.59 -7.07 -6.34
C PHE A 114 3.86 -8.20 -7.34
N LEU A 115 3.03 -9.24 -7.32
CA LEU A 115 3.19 -10.39 -8.22
C LEU A 115 2.93 -10.05 -9.69
N PHE A 116 2.11 -9.04 -9.98
CA PHE A 116 1.86 -8.60 -11.37
C PHE A 116 3.00 -7.77 -11.98
N VAL A 117 3.86 -7.23 -11.14
CA VAL A 117 4.82 -6.18 -11.52
C VAL A 117 6.26 -6.70 -11.48
N LEU A 118 6.49 -7.81 -10.74
CA LEU A 118 7.72 -8.61 -10.72
C LEU A 118 7.79 -9.58 -11.90
#